data_AF-A0A948RFS0-F1
#
_entry.id   AF-A0A948RFS0-F1
#
_cell.length_a   1.000
_cell.length_b   1.000
_cell.length_c   1.000
_cell.angle_alpha   90.00
_cell.angle_beta   90.00
_cell.angle_gamma   90.00
#
_symmetry.space_group_name_H-M   'P 1'
#
loop_
_entity.id
_entity.type
_entity.pdbx_description
1 polymer ?
#
loop_
_entity_poly.entity_id
_entity_poly.type
_entity_poly.pdbx_seq_one_letter_code
_entity_poly.pdbx_strand_id
1 'polypeptide(L)'
;MKFNTRIGFVLLFGALALAACNLPASGLGPTAWLDRPLDGEAVPLAPLIIQAHASDADGVAIFEFFVFDGLLASVPASGGWLGEASIERTFESASRQAARSGPLS
;
A
#
# COMPACT_ATOMS: atom_id res chain seq x y z
N MET A 1 -31.26 -43.40 19.57
CA MET A 1 -31.76 -42.02 19.33
C MET A 1 -31.92 -41.85 17.82
N LYS A 2 -33.13 -41.56 17.31
CA LYS A 2 -33.36 -41.33 15.87
C LYS A 2 -32.99 -39.88 15.55
N PHE A 3 -31.87 -39.66 14.88
CA PHE A 3 -31.48 -38.32 14.44
C PHE A 3 -32.44 -37.86 13.34
N ASN A 4 -33.07 -36.71 13.56
CA ASN A 4 -34.02 -36.14 12.61
C ASN A 4 -33.22 -35.50 11.47
N THR A 5 -33.25 -36.12 10.28
CA THR A 5 -32.47 -35.72 9.10
C THR A 5 -32.67 -34.23 8.72
N ARG A 6 -33.87 -33.69 8.99
CA ARG A 6 -34.18 -32.27 8.76
C ARG A 6 -33.39 -31.32 9.66
N ILE A 7 -33.19 -31.69 10.93
CA ILE A 7 -32.41 -30.89 11.90
C ILE A 7 -30.92 -30.93 11.53
N GLY A 8 -30.43 -32.10 11.09
CA GLY A 8 -29.06 -32.24 10.60
C GLY A 8 -28.77 -31.32 9.40
N PHE A 9 -29.72 -31.21 8.48
CA PHE A 9 -29.56 -30.35 7.30
C PHE A 9 -29.52 -28.86 7.65
N VAL A 10 -30.38 -28.42 8.58
CA VAL A 10 -30.39 -27.02 9.07
C VAL A 10 -29.11 -26.69 9.82
N LEU A 11 -28.61 -27.59 10.67
CA LEU A 11 -27.35 -27.38 11.38
C LEU A 11 -26.14 -27.35 10.44
N LEU A 12 -26.13 -28.21 9.41
CA LEU A 12 -25.06 -28.22 8.40
C LEU A 12 -25.03 -26.93 7.58
N PHE A 13 -26.19 -26.49 7.06
CA PHE A 13 -26.28 -25.24 6.29
C PHE A 13 -26.00 -24.01 7.15
N GLY A 14 -26.46 -24.01 8.41
CA GLY A 14 -26.17 -22.95 9.37
C GLY A 14 -24.67 -22.85 9.69
N ALA A 15 -24.00 -23.99 9.91
CA ALA A 15 -22.56 -24.01 10.14
C ALA A 15 -21.75 -23.55 8.91
N LEU A 16 -22.18 -23.91 7.70
CA LEU A 16 -21.56 -23.44 6.45
C LEU A 16 -21.70 -21.92 6.29
N ALA A 17 -22.88 -21.36 6.58
CA ALA A 17 -23.10 -19.92 6.50
C ALA A 17 -22.25 -19.14 7.52
N LEU A 18 -22.08 -19.65 8.75
CA LEU A 18 -21.22 -19.02 9.75
C LEU A 18 -19.73 -19.09 9.38
N ALA A 19 -19.28 -20.16 8.72
CA ALA A 19 -17.90 -20.29 8.28
C ALA A 19 -17.52 -19.29 7.18
N ALA A 20 -18.48 -18.84 6.36
CA ALA A 20 -18.23 -17.88 5.29
C ALA A 20 -17.99 -16.44 5.78
N CYS A 21 -18.39 -16.09 7.02
CA CYS A 21 -18.20 -14.76 7.57
C CYS A 21 -16.74 -14.45 7.96
N ASN A 22 -15.89 -15.47 8.03
CA ASN A 22 -14.48 -15.32 8.42
C ASN A 22 -13.51 -15.46 7.23
N LEU A 23 -14.04 -15.52 6.00
CA LEU A 23 -13.23 -15.35 4.81
C LEU A 23 -12.66 -13.93 4.83
N PRO A 24 -11.35 -13.73 4.62
CA PRO A 24 -10.81 -12.40 4.44
C PRO A 24 -11.60 -11.78 3.28
N ALA A 25 -12.34 -10.72 3.56
CA ALA A 25 -12.90 -9.90 2.52
C ALA A 25 -11.75 -9.54 1.58
N SER A 26 -11.95 -9.71 0.27
CA SER A 26 -11.11 -9.09 -0.75
C SER A 26 -10.91 -7.62 -0.34
N GLY A 27 -9.79 -7.29 0.30
CA GLY A 27 -9.75 -6.11 1.17
C GLY A 27 -8.42 -5.86 1.86
N LEU A 28 -7.34 -6.50 1.41
CA LEU A 28 -5.98 -6.12 1.82
C LEU A 28 -5.52 -4.81 1.16
N GLY A 29 -6.35 -4.24 0.29
CA GLY A 29 -6.02 -3.06 -0.50
C GLY A 29 -4.91 -3.35 -1.52
N PRO A 30 -4.51 -2.32 -2.29
CA PRO A 30 -3.48 -2.47 -3.30
C PRO A 30 -2.15 -2.89 -2.67
N THR A 31 -1.50 -3.87 -3.29
CA THR A 31 -0.11 -4.21 -3.00
C THR A 31 0.80 -3.34 -3.85
N ALA A 32 1.67 -2.54 -3.22
CA ALA A 32 2.61 -1.66 -3.92
C ALA A 32 4.07 -2.06 -3.66
N TRP A 33 4.94 -1.81 -4.62
CA TRP A 33 6.38 -1.99 -4.48
C TRP A 33 7.15 -0.88 -5.20
N LEU A 34 8.36 -0.63 -4.71
CA LEU A 34 9.28 0.34 -5.26
C LEU A 34 10.24 -0.35 -6.23
N ASP A 35 10.31 0.10 -7.47
CA ASP A 35 11.29 -0.40 -8.44
C ASP A 35 12.60 0.38 -8.36
N ARG A 36 12.51 1.69 -8.08
CA ARG A 36 13.64 2.59 -7.91
C ARG A 36 13.34 3.69 -6.88
N PRO A 37 14.32 4.07 -6.04
CA PRO A 37 15.61 3.39 -5.82
C PRO A 37 15.44 2.00 -5.18
N LEU A 38 16.44 1.14 -5.32
CA LEU A 38 16.49 -0.12 -4.60
C LEU A 38 16.88 0.08 -3.14
N ASP A 39 16.53 -0.87 -2.27
CA ASP A 39 16.92 -0.81 -0.87
C ASP A 39 18.46 -0.82 -0.72
N GLY A 40 18.96 0.12 0.08
CA GLY A 40 20.40 0.37 0.25
C GLY A 40 21.12 1.00 -0.95
N GLU A 41 20.41 1.39 -2.02
CA GLU A 41 21.03 2.06 -3.17
C GLU A 41 21.58 3.43 -2.76
N ALA A 42 22.84 3.70 -3.14
CA ALA A 42 23.44 5.01 -2.97
C ALA A 42 22.81 6.00 -3.96
N VAL A 43 22.01 6.94 -3.44
CA VAL A 43 21.32 7.95 -4.26
C VAL A 43 22.13 9.24 -4.38
N PRO A 44 22.17 9.90 -5.56
CA PRO A 44 22.91 11.14 -5.76
C PRO A 44 22.21 12.33 -5.08
N LEU A 45 22.98 13.38 -4.79
CA LEU A 45 22.46 14.71 -4.41
C LEU A 45 22.03 15.51 -5.65
N ALA A 46 21.27 14.86 -6.53
CA ALA A 46 20.78 15.37 -7.80
C ALA A 46 19.31 14.92 -7.96
N PRO A 47 18.57 15.39 -8.97
CA PRO A 47 17.26 14.84 -9.28
C PRO A 47 17.32 13.31 -9.39
N LEU A 48 16.46 12.64 -8.61
CA LEU A 48 16.30 11.19 -8.55
C LEU A 48 14.91 10.82 -9.06
N ILE A 49 14.85 9.79 -9.88
CA ILE A 49 13.58 9.18 -10.29
C ILE A 49 13.18 8.14 -9.25
N ILE A 50 11.97 8.30 -8.72
CA ILE A 50 11.31 7.34 -7.84
C ILE A 50 10.22 6.68 -8.67
N GLN A 51 10.27 5.36 -8.81
CA GLN A 51 9.34 4.58 -9.62
C GLN A 51 8.75 3.46 -8.77
N ALA A 52 7.43 3.32 -8.86
CA ALA A 52 6.69 2.31 -8.15
C ALA A 52 5.59 1.73 -9.03
N HIS A 53 5.22 0.49 -8.73
CA HIS A 53 4.04 -0.16 -9.25
C HIS A 53 3.13 -0.60 -8.11
N ALA A 54 1.88 -0.81 -8.44
CA ALA A 54 0.91 -1.41 -7.54
C ALA A 54 -0.03 -2.33 -8.30
N SER A 55 -0.58 -3.30 -7.58
CA SER A 55 -1.55 -4.26 -8.10
C SER A 55 -2.68 -4.45 -7.12
N ASP A 56 -3.90 -4.45 -7.64
CA ASP A 56 -5.12 -4.73 -6.89
C ASP A 56 -6.18 -5.34 -7.82
N ALA A 57 -7.00 -6.25 -7.30
CA ALA A 57 -8.04 -6.89 -8.11
C ALA A 57 -9.19 -5.92 -8.47
N ASP A 58 -9.48 -4.96 -7.59
CA ASP A 58 -10.51 -3.94 -7.77
C ASP A 58 -9.95 -2.65 -8.40
N GLY A 59 -8.62 -2.52 -8.40
CA GLY A 59 -7.86 -1.51 -9.13
C GLY A 59 -7.10 -0.53 -8.25
N VAL A 60 -6.10 0.13 -8.84
CA VAL A 60 -5.27 1.12 -8.14
C VAL A 60 -5.80 2.52 -8.44
N ALA A 61 -6.16 3.27 -7.40
CA ALA A 61 -6.71 4.63 -7.54
C ALA A 61 -5.64 5.74 -7.50
N ILE A 62 -4.65 5.62 -6.61
CA ILE A 62 -3.68 6.68 -6.35
C ILE A 62 -2.36 6.11 -5.81
N PHE A 63 -1.25 6.77 -6.12
CA PHE A 63 0.05 6.56 -5.53
C PHE A 63 0.42 7.75 -4.65
N GLU A 64 0.78 7.47 -3.40
CA GLU A 64 1.31 8.48 -2.49
C GLU A 64 2.76 8.13 -2.14
N PHE A 65 3.66 9.06 -2.42
CA PHE A 65 5.09 8.91 -2.16
C PHE A 65 5.45 9.65 -0.88
N PHE A 66 6.08 8.96 0.06
CA PHE A 66 6.53 9.51 1.34
C PHE A 66 8.04 9.36 1.49
N VAL A 67 8.66 10.32 2.17
CA VAL A 67 10.02 10.18 2.70
C VAL A 67 9.98 10.50 4.18
N PHE A 68 10.38 9.53 4.99
CA PHE A 68 10.04 9.49 6.42
C PHE A 68 8.52 9.66 6.59
N ASP A 69 8.07 10.70 7.28
CA ASP A 69 6.65 10.99 7.51
C ASP A 69 6.10 12.11 6.60
N GLY A 70 6.91 12.60 5.65
CA GLY A 70 6.54 13.71 4.77
C GLY A 70 5.98 13.23 3.42
N LEU A 71 4.76 13.66 3.08
CA LEU A 71 4.19 13.45 1.75
C LEU A 71 4.99 14.25 0.70
N LEU A 72 5.57 13.57 -0.27
CA LEU A 72 6.33 14.16 -1.38
C LEU A 72 5.50 14.38 -2.64
N ALA A 73 4.58 13.46 -2.91
CA ALA A 73 3.76 13.49 -4.12
C ALA A 73 2.53 12.61 -3.96
N SER A 74 1.48 12.99 -4.67
CA SER A 74 0.29 12.18 -4.89
C SER A 74 0.03 12.14 -6.39
N VAL A 75 -0.05 10.94 -6.97
CA VAL A 75 -0.18 10.71 -8.42
C VAL A 75 -1.41 9.83 -8.65
N PRO A 76 -2.44 10.34 -9.36
CA PRO A 76 -3.61 9.53 -9.67
C PRO A 76 -3.23 8.38 -10.61
N ALA A 77 -3.77 7.20 -10.36
CA ALA A 77 -3.62 6.04 -11.22
C ALA A 77 -4.82 5.92 -12.18
N SER A 78 -4.72 4.99 -13.13
CA SER A 78 -5.76 4.77 -14.15
C SER A 78 -6.97 3.98 -13.63
N GLY A 79 -6.94 3.46 -12.40
CA GLY A 79 -7.97 2.56 -11.87
C GLY A 79 -7.85 1.11 -12.36
N GLY A 80 -6.82 0.78 -13.15
CA GLY A 80 -6.59 -0.58 -13.64
C GLY A 80 -6.06 -1.52 -12.56
N TRP A 81 -6.10 -2.82 -12.86
CA TRP A 81 -5.55 -3.89 -12.01
C TRP A 81 -4.05 -3.73 -11.72
N LEU A 82 -3.31 -3.15 -12.66
CA LEU A 82 -1.91 -2.75 -12.51
C LEU A 82 -1.83 -1.23 -12.67
N GLY A 83 -1.13 -0.59 -11.74
CA GLY A 83 -0.78 0.82 -11.78
C GLY A 83 0.72 1.02 -11.79
N GLU A 84 1.14 2.14 -12.36
CA GLU A 84 2.53 2.62 -12.34
C GLU A 84 2.52 4.11 -12.01
N ALA A 85 3.51 4.56 -11.24
CA ALA A 85 3.79 5.98 -11.06
C ALA A 85 5.30 6.23 -11.01
N SER A 86 5.72 7.35 -11.61
CA SER A 86 7.08 7.86 -11.48
C SER A 86 7.07 9.34 -11.11
N ILE A 87 7.98 9.74 -10.24
CA ILE A 87 8.23 11.13 -9.89
C ILE A 87 9.72 11.43 -9.93
N GLU A 88 10.07 12.64 -10.38
CA GLU A 88 11.42 13.15 -10.26
C GLU A 88 11.52 14.09 -9.05
N ARG A 89 12.51 13.89 -8.19
CA ARG A 89 12.72 14.67 -6.97
C ARG A 89 14.18 15.00 -6.74
N THR A 90 14.44 16.28 -6.47
CA THR A 90 15.74 16.72 -5.93
C THR A 90 15.68 16.71 -4.42
N PHE A 91 16.50 15.87 -3.78
CA PHE A 91 16.69 15.92 -2.34
C PHE A 91 17.76 16.95 -2.01
N GLU A 92 17.36 18.10 -1.46
CA GLU A 92 18.32 19.07 -0.93
C GLU A 92 19.07 18.42 0.24
N SER A 93 20.40 18.45 0.19
CA SER A 93 21.23 17.80 1.21
C SER A 93 20.86 18.26 2.64
N ALA A 94 20.84 17.31 3.57
CA ALA A 94 20.53 17.49 5.00
C ALA A 94 21.35 18.60 5.72
N SER A 95 22.37 19.17 5.06
CA SER A 95 23.18 20.28 5.56
C SER A 95 22.39 21.57 5.80
N ARG A 96 21.27 21.82 5.09
CA ARG A 96 20.42 23.01 5.34
C ARG A 96 19.44 22.86 6.50
N GLN A 97 19.10 21.63 6.89
CA GLN A 97 18.12 21.40 7.95
C GLN A 97 18.73 21.60 9.35
N ALA A 98 20.02 21.27 9.52
CA ALA A 98 20.81 21.62 10.71
C ALA A 98 21.04 23.14 10.85
N ALA A 99 21.02 23.90 9.75
CA ALA A 99 21.14 25.37 9.78
C ALA A 99 19.83 26.08 10.16
N ARG A 100 18.68 25.38 10.17
CA ARG A 100 17.39 25.92 10.61
C ARG A 100 17.08 25.70 12.09
N SER A 101 17.76 24.76 12.75
CA SER A 101 17.77 24.62 14.20
C SER A 101 18.85 25.52 14.79
N GLY A 102 18.58 26.84 14.83
CA GLY A 102 19.42 27.77 15.58
C GLY A 102 19.53 27.36 17.07
N PRO A 103 20.57 27.80 17.79
CA PRO A 103 20.71 27.47 19.20
C PRO A 103 19.49 28.02 19.96
N LEU A 104 18.83 27.16 20.73
CA LEU A 104 17.89 27.59 21.75
C LEU A 104 18.69 28.45 22.75
N SER A 105 18.54 29.77 22.65
CA SER A 105 19.02 30.75 23.62
C SER A 105 18.15 30.74 24.87
#